data_AF-A0A9D2PMX1-F1
#
_entry.id   AF-A0A9D2PMX1-F1
#
_cell.length_a   1.000
_cell.length_b   1.000
_cell.length_c   1.000
_cell.angle_alpha   90.00
_cell.angle_beta   90.00
_cell.angle_gamma   90.00
#
_symmetry.space_group_name_H-M   'P 1'
#
loop_
_entity.id
_entity.type
_entity.pdbx_description
1 polymer ?
#
loop_
_entity_poly.entity_id
_entity_poly.type
_entity_poly.pdbx_seq_one_letter_code
_entity_poly.pdbx_strand_id
1 'polypeptide(L)'
;MAEAFYSWVLDLACYFILLSAVMNFLPDNSYKKYVQYYMGLLLILVVLSPVFDAARIQEKIDAYIEEFGNQDTEREAWEEKAGQWEKEWQDSLGGDSGEVSP
;
A
#
# COMPACT_ATOMS: atom_id res chain seq x y z
N MET A 1 -3.47 -22.58 -0.57
CA MET A 1 -3.93 -22.06 0.74
C MET A 1 -3.31 -22.82 1.90
N ALA A 2 -3.48 -24.15 2.03
CA ALA A 2 -2.90 -24.92 3.14
C ALA A 2 -1.35 -24.87 3.20
N GLU A 3 -0.68 -24.85 2.04
CA GLU A 3 0.79 -24.76 1.97
C GLU A 3 1.35 -23.44 2.53
N ALA A 4 0.67 -22.31 2.27
CA ALA A 4 1.05 -20.99 2.81
C ALA A 4 0.84 -20.93 4.33
N PHE A 5 -0.24 -21.53 4.83
CA PHE A 5 -0.42 -21.71 6.26
C PHE A 5 0.68 -22.60 6.88
N TYR A 6 1.12 -23.63 6.16
CA TYR A 6 2.17 -24.53 6.64
C TYR A 6 3.53 -23.85 6.74
N SER A 7 3.92 -23.06 5.72
CA SER A 7 5.15 -22.27 5.79
C SER A 7 5.07 -21.20 6.86
N TRP A 8 3.92 -20.55 7.02
CA TRP A 8 3.73 -19.58 8.09
C TRP A 8 3.84 -20.22 9.49
N VAL A 9 3.25 -21.40 9.71
CA VAL A 9 3.40 -22.11 10.98
C VAL A 9 4.85 -22.52 11.22
N LEU A 10 5.62 -22.83 10.17
CA LEU A 10 7.06 -23.08 10.27
C LEU A 10 7.80 -21.82 10.74
N ASP A 11 7.49 -20.65 10.18
CA ASP A 11 8.07 -19.37 10.59
C ASP A 11 7.69 -19.02 12.03
N LEU A 12 6.43 -19.30 12.42
CA LEU A 12 5.96 -19.17 13.79
C LEU A 12 6.73 -20.11 14.74
N ALA A 13 6.96 -21.36 14.33
CA ALA A 13 7.72 -22.32 15.12
C ALA A 13 9.18 -21.89 15.29
N CYS A 14 9.82 -21.37 14.23
CA CYS A 14 11.14 -20.75 14.30
C CYS A 14 11.15 -19.56 15.28
N TYR A 15 10.12 -18.71 15.26
CA TYR A 15 9.96 -17.63 16.23
C TYR A 15 9.85 -18.16 17.67
N PHE A 16 9.07 -19.22 17.91
CA PHE A 16 8.95 -19.82 19.24
C PHE A 16 10.27 -20.42 19.75
N ILE A 17 11.08 -21.02 18.87
CA ILE A 17 12.40 -21.54 19.22
C ILE A 17 13.34 -20.38 19.61
N LEU A 18 13.35 -19.29 18.84
CA LEU A 18 14.12 -18.09 19.18
C LEU A 18 13.62 -17.43 20.47
N LEU A 19 12.31 -17.34 20.64
CA LEU A 19 11.67 -16.86 21.87
C LEU A 19 12.12 -17.69 23.08
N SER A 20 12.14 -19.01 22.95
CA SER A 20 12.60 -19.92 24.00
C SER A 20 14.09 -19.74 24.30
N ALA A 21 14.93 -19.58 23.26
CA ALA A 21 16.35 -19.30 23.41
C ALA A 21 16.59 -17.96 24.13
N VAL A 22 15.86 -16.90 23.77
CA VAL A 22 15.96 -15.59 24.43
C VAL A 22 15.46 -15.65 25.87
N MET A 23 14.39 -16.40 26.14
CA MET A 23 13.90 -16.63 27.51
C MET A 23 14.92 -17.38 28.37
N ASN A 24 15.60 -18.38 27.80
CA ASN A 24 16.66 -19.13 28.49
C ASN A 24 17.95 -18.30 28.67
N PHE A 25 18.22 -17.38 27.73
CA PHE A 25 19.34 -16.45 27.80
C PHE A 25 19.09 -15.23 28.72
N LEU A 26 17.88 -15.06 29.26
CA LEU A 26 17.56 -14.04 30.27
C LEU A 26 17.34 -14.67 31.67
N PRO A 27 18.39 -14.85 32.50
CA PRO A 27 18.24 -15.33 33.87
C PRO A 27 18.05 -14.20 34.90
N ASP A 28 18.23 -12.91 34.57
CA ASP A 28 18.40 -11.86 35.60
C ASP A 28 17.40 -10.68 35.61
N ASN A 29 17.29 -10.05 36.77
CA ASN A 29 16.11 -9.64 37.52
C ASN A 29 15.59 -8.22 37.21
N SER A 30 15.70 -7.70 35.99
CA SER A 30 15.15 -6.37 35.65
C SER A 30 14.69 -6.20 34.19
N TYR A 31 15.42 -6.74 33.22
CA TYR A 31 15.05 -6.67 31.80
C TYR A 31 13.90 -7.60 31.40
N LYS A 32 13.59 -8.58 32.27
CA LYS A 32 12.56 -9.59 32.02
C LYS A 32 11.19 -9.00 31.72
N LYS A 33 10.79 -7.92 32.40
CA LYS A 33 9.50 -7.25 32.16
C LYS A 33 9.41 -6.67 30.75
N TYR A 34 10.42 -5.90 30.34
CA TYR A 34 10.44 -5.27 29.02
C TYR A 34 10.46 -6.32 27.90
N VAL A 35 11.30 -7.35 28.06
CA VAL A 35 11.41 -8.44 27.08
C VAL A 35 10.12 -9.27 27.03
N GLN A 36 9.42 -9.50 28.14
CA GLN A 36 8.11 -10.17 28.14
C GLN A 36 7.07 -9.40 27.33
N TYR A 37 6.98 -8.09 27.51
CA TYR A 37 6.06 -7.26 26.72
C TYR A 37 6.46 -7.26 25.25
N TYR A 38 7.75 -7.14 24.97
CA TYR A 38 8.26 -7.13 23.60
C TYR A 38 8.00 -8.45 22.88
N MET A 39 8.20 -9.58 23.56
CA MET A 39 7.91 -10.91 23.02
C MET A 39 6.41 -11.16 22.83
N GLY A 40 5.55 -10.61 23.68
CA GLY A 40 4.11 -10.63 23.46
C GLY A 40 3.72 -9.79 22.24
N LEU A 41 4.30 -8.61 22.08
CA LEU A 41 4.05 -7.71 20.94
C LEU A 41 4.57 -8.31 19.63
N LEU A 42 5.76 -8.91 19.65
CA LEU A 42 6.31 -9.66 18.52
C LEU A 42 5.44 -10.88 18.18
N LEU A 43 4.94 -11.62 19.17
CA LEU A 43 4.03 -12.75 18.93
C LEU A 43 2.73 -12.28 18.25
N ILE A 44 2.15 -11.17 18.73
CA ILE A 44 0.99 -10.55 18.07
C ILE A 44 1.35 -10.18 16.63
N LEU A 45 2.53 -9.61 16.37
CA LEU A 45 2.97 -9.19 15.05
C LEU A 45 3.16 -10.37 14.07
N VAL A 46 3.74 -11.48 14.54
CA VAL A 46 3.91 -12.72 13.74
C VAL A 46 2.57 -13.39 13.46
N VAL A 47 1.66 -13.41 14.45
CA VAL A 47 0.29 -13.93 14.28
C VAL A 47 -0.54 -13.02 13.38
N LEU A 48 -0.24 -11.73 13.35
CA LEU A 48 -0.91 -10.79 12.45
C LEU A 48 -0.53 -11.03 10.98
N SER A 49 0.65 -11.56 10.66
CA SER A 49 1.05 -11.81 9.25
C SER A 49 0.02 -12.61 8.42
N PRO A 50 -0.44 -13.80 8.84
CA PRO A 50 -1.46 -14.54 8.10
C PRO A 50 -2.84 -13.90 8.27
N VAL A 51 -3.06 -13.10 9.30
CA VAL A 51 -4.31 -12.34 9.47
C VAL A 51 -4.38 -11.21 8.45
N PHE A 52 -3.27 -10.53 8.19
CA PHE A 52 -3.15 -9.52 7.13
C PHE A 52 -3.34 -10.14 5.74
N ASP A 53 -2.73 -11.30 5.52
CA ASP A 53 -2.86 -12.06 4.28
C ASP A 53 -4.29 -12.59 4.08
N ALA A 54 -4.88 -13.20 5.12
CA ALA A 54 -6.27 -13.65 5.11
C ALA A 54 -7.29 -12.52 5.00
N ALA A 55 -6.97 -11.33 5.54
CA ALA A 55 -7.81 -10.14 5.39
C ALA A 55 -7.73 -9.52 3.98
N ARG A 56 -6.93 -10.09 3.06
CA ARG A 56 -6.70 -9.61 1.68
C ARG A 56 -6.39 -8.11 1.65
N ILE A 57 -5.69 -7.63 2.66
CA ILE A 57 -5.37 -6.19 2.80
C ILE A 57 -4.49 -5.74 1.64
N GLN A 58 -3.64 -6.62 1.13
CA GLN A 58 -2.80 -6.37 -0.05
C GLN A 58 -3.64 -6.01 -1.28
N GLU A 59 -4.72 -6.76 -1.55
CA GLU A 59 -5.58 -6.49 -2.72
C GLU A 59 -6.36 -5.19 -2.57
N LYS A 60 -6.77 -4.84 -1.35
CA LYS A 60 -7.39 -3.53 -1.11
C LYS A 60 -6.40 -2.41 -1.36
N ILE A 61 -5.17 -2.55 -0.89
CA ILE A 61 -4.10 -1.57 -1.10
C ILE A 61 -3.80 -1.43 -2.60
N ASP A 62 -3.68 -2.53 -3.33
CA ASP A 62 -3.42 -2.51 -4.77
C ASP A 62 -4.57 -1.82 -5.53
N ALA A 63 -5.83 -2.10 -5.17
CA ALA A 63 -6.99 -1.42 -5.75
C ALA A 63 -7.00 0.09 -5.45
N TYR A 64 -6.63 0.50 -4.23
CA TYR A 64 -6.50 1.91 -3.87
C TYR A 64 -5.35 2.60 -4.63
N ILE A 65 -4.23 1.91 -4.84
CA ILE A 65 -3.09 2.44 -5.60
C ILE A 65 -3.44 2.58 -7.08
N GLU A 66 -4.15 1.61 -7.65
CA GLU A 66 -4.62 1.66 -9.03
C GLU A 66 -5.62 2.80 -9.23
N GLU A 67 -6.58 2.97 -8.31
CA GLU A 67 -7.53 4.10 -8.33
C GLU A 67 -6.80 5.45 -8.27
N PHE A 68 -5.76 5.57 -7.43
CA PHE A 68 -4.94 6.78 -7.33
C PHE A 68 -4.13 7.05 -8.59
N GLY A 69 -3.50 6.02 -9.17
CA GLY A 69 -2.71 6.14 -10.41
C GLY A 69 -3.58 6.45 -11.63
N ASN A 70 -4.82 5.96 -11.66
CA ASN A 70 -5.76 6.27 -12.73
C ASN A 70 -6.21 7.74 -12.65
N GLN A 71 -6.38 8.28 -11.45
CA GLN A 71 -6.77 9.67 -11.25
C GLN A 71 -5.72 10.66 -11.81
N ASP A 72 -4.43 10.36 -11.69
CA ASP A 72 -3.36 11.18 -12.28
C ASP A 72 -3.35 11.06 -13.82
N THR A 73 -3.57 9.86 -14.35
CA THR A 73 -3.65 9.61 -15.80
C THR A 73 -4.85 10.35 -16.43
N GLU A 74 -6.00 10.36 -15.75
CA GLU A 74 -7.18 11.09 -16.20
C GLU A 74 -6.95 12.60 -16.23
N ARG A 75 -6.20 13.15 -15.27
CA ARG A 75 -5.87 14.60 -15.22
C ARG A 75 -5.02 15.02 -16.41
N GLU A 76 -3.99 14.25 -16.75
CA GLU A 76 -3.15 14.52 -17.94
C GLU A 76 -3.98 14.49 -19.22
N ALA A 77 -4.88 13.50 -19.37
CA ALA A 77 -5.79 13.41 -20.52
C ALA A 77 -6.79 14.58 -20.60
N TRP A 78 -7.23 15.11 -19.45
CA TRP A 78 -8.08 16.30 -19.39
C TRP A 78 -7.31 17.57 -19.77
N GLU A 79 -6.05 17.71 -19.36
CA GLU A 79 -5.19 18.85 -19.73
C GLU A 79 -4.91 18.88 -21.23
N GLU A 80 -4.63 17.73 -21.86
CA GLU A 80 -4.47 17.65 -23.32
C GLU A 80 -5.75 18.05 -24.06
N LYS A 81 -6.91 17.55 -23.64
CA LYS A 81 -8.21 17.92 -24.24
C LYS A 81 -8.50 19.40 -24.09
N ALA A 82 -8.24 19.97 -22.91
CA ALA A 82 -8.42 21.39 -22.67
C ALA A 82 -7.51 22.22 -23.60
N GLY A 83 -6.24 21.83 -23.75
CA GLY A 83 -5.31 22.49 -24.66
C GLY A 83 -5.69 22.36 -26.15
N GLN A 84 -6.31 21.24 -26.55
CA GLN A 84 -6.86 21.06 -27.90
C GLN A 84 -8.06 21.98 -28.14
N TRP A 85 -9.01 22.03 -27.19
CA TRP A 85 -10.16 22.94 -27.27
C TRP A 85 -9.72 24.40 -27.34
N GLU A 86 -8.73 24.83 -26.57
CA GLU A 86 -8.20 26.21 -26.62
C GLU A 86 -7.67 26.55 -28.03
N LYS A 87 -6.94 25.64 -28.67
CA LYS A 87 -6.43 25.82 -30.04
C LYS A 87 -7.54 25.89 -31.08
N GLU A 88 -8.53 25.00 -31.00
CA GLU A 88 -9.70 24.99 -31.89
C GLU A 88 -10.53 26.27 -31.77
N TRP A 89 -10.73 26.73 -30.53
CA TRP A 89 -11.43 27.99 -30.24
C TRP A 89 -10.68 29.18 -30.83
N GLN A 90 -9.36 29.23 -30.70
CA GLN A 90 -8.55 30.32 -31.22
C GLN A 90 -8.52 30.36 -32.76
N ASP A 91 -8.46 29.20 -33.42
CA ASP A 91 -8.53 29.08 -34.88
C ASP A 91 -9.90 29.55 -35.41
N SER A 92 -10.98 29.16 -34.73
CA SER A 92 -12.35 29.57 -35.08
C SER A 92 -12.58 31.08 -34.91
N LEU A 93 -11.98 31.70 -33.91
CA LEU A 93 -12.08 33.15 -33.68
C LEU A 93 -11.18 33.97 -34.62
N GLY A 94 -10.06 33.38 -35.07
CA GLY A 94 -9.16 34.00 -36.07
C GLY A 94 -9.77 34.07 -37.48
N GLY A 95 -10.75 33.23 -37.78
CA GLY A 95 -11.45 33.19 -39.07
C GLY A 95 -12.56 34.25 -39.26
N ASP A 96 -13.01 34.92 -38.19
CA ASP A 96 -14.17 35.84 -38.23
C ASP A 96 -13.78 37.34 -38.25
N SER A 97 -12.48 37.68 -38.20
CA SER A 97 -12.00 39.08 -38.27
C SER A 97 -11.77 39.61 -39.68
N GLY A 98 -12.37 38.98 -40.70
CA GLY A 98 -12.06 39.30 -42.09
C GLY A 98 -13.25 39.21 -43.04
N GLU A 99 -14.37 39.87 -42.75
CA GLU A 99 -15.26 40.49 -43.76
C GLU A 99 -16.51 41.10 -43.09
N VAL A 100 -16.42 42.37 -42.70
CA VAL A 100 -17.62 43.22 -42.69
C VAL A 100 -17.21 44.63 -43.07
N SER A 101 -17.38 44.95 -44.35
CA SER A 101 -17.47 46.31 -44.86
C SER A 101 -18.38 46.31 -46.07
N PRO A 102 -19.58 46.91 -45.99
CA PRO A 102 -20.15 47.65 -47.11
C PRO A 102 -19.61 49.09 -47.15
#